data_AF-A0AAV6CST1-F1
#
_entry.id   AF-A0AAV6CST1-F1
#
_cell.length_a   1.000
_cell.length_b   1.000
_cell.length_c   1.000
_cell.angle_alpha   90.00
_cell.angle_beta   90.00
_cell.angle_gamma   90.00
#
_symmetry.space_group_name_H-M   'P 1'
#
loop_
_entity.id
_entity.type
_entity.pdbx_description
1 polymer ?
#
loop_
_entity_poly.entity_id
_entity_poly.type
_entity_poly.pdbx_seq_one_letter_code
_entity_poly.pdbx_strand_id
1 'polypeptide(L)'
;MATQFNNATYGTIFGTFSPQRVFTPIGSNITDVTFFIPGTNGALPATVTAFGAVFTDVDLGNSSHLEFFGLLGNSLGVFDVLAGTTADASLSFLGVDFGTDRIARVRITSGNTALGPNDNPAGGVDVVTMDDFLFSEPRAIPAPAGLTLVALGALALGMLSQRRKPAA
;
A
#
# COMPACT_ATOMS: atom_id res chain seq x y z
N MET A 1 9.13 -12.69 23.09
CA MET A 1 8.22 -13.87 23.06
C MET A 1 8.52 -14.86 24.18
N ALA A 2 9.71 -15.49 24.23
CA ALA A 2 10.04 -16.45 25.30
C ALA A 2 9.98 -15.87 26.73
N THR A 3 10.45 -14.64 26.91
CA THR A 3 10.42 -13.90 28.18
C THR A 3 9.05 -13.35 28.54
N GLN A 4 8.26 -12.96 27.54
CA GLN A 4 6.92 -12.38 27.71
C GLN A 4 5.86 -13.44 28.05
N PHE A 5 6.03 -14.66 27.55
CA PHE A 5 5.09 -15.78 27.75
C PHE A 5 5.69 -16.93 28.57
N ASN A 6 6.85 -16.72 29.19
CA ASN A 6 7.57 -17.69 30.03
C ASN A 6 7.70 -19.08 29.38
N ASN A 7 8.07 -19.13 28.09
CA ASN A 7 8.29 -20.37 27.37
C ASN A 7 9.61 -20.32 26.60
N ALA A 8 10.61 -21.04 27.11
CA ALA A 8 11.97 -21.06 26.57
C ALA A 8 12.06 -21.64 25.15
N THR A 9 11.10 -22.46 24.72
CA THR A 9 11.12 -23.05 23.36
C THR A 9 10.75 -22.02 22.28
N TYR A 10 10.05 -20.95 22.64
CA TYR A 10 9.61 -19.93 21.68
C TYR A 10 10.75 -19.12 21.07
N GLY A 11 11.91 -19.07 21.72
CA GLY A 11 13.10 -18.42 21.16
C GLY A 11 13.74 -19.19 20.00
N THR A 12 13.38 -20.46 19.81
CA THR A 12 14.04 -21.35 18.83
C THR A 12 13.10 -21.96 17.79
N ILE A 13 11.78 -21.93 18.03
CA ILE A 13 10.79 -22.56 17.13
C ILE A 13 10.11 -21.58 16.17
N PHE A 14 10.16 -20.27 16.43
CA PHE A 14 9.59 -19.26 15.54
C PHE A 14 10.71 -18.62 14.71
N GLY A 15 10.55 -18.65 13.38
CA GLY A 15 11.41 -17.95 12.43
C GLY A 15 10.64 -16.88 11.66
N THR A 16 11.35 -15.92 11.07
CA THR A 16 10.78 -14.94 10.15
C THR A 16 10.46 -15.62 8.80
N PHE A 17 9.36 -15.23 8.16
CA PHE A 17 8.85 -15.92 6.97
C PHE A 17 9.71 -15.69 5.70
N SER A 18 10.49 -14.61 5.65
CA SER A 18 11.25 -14.20 4.47
C SER A 18 12.71 -13.87 4.80
N PRO A 19 13.62 -14.85 4.98
CA PRO A 19 15.03 -14.57 5.27
C PRO A 19 15.79 -13.83 4.15
N GLN A 20 15.19 -13.59 2.97
CA GLN A 20 15.95 -13.17 1.79
C GLN A 20 15.18 -12.36 0.72
N ARG A 21 14.02 -11.77 1.03
CA ARG A 21 13.29 -10.95 0.06
C ARG A 21 12.95 -9.58 0.62
N VAL A 22 13.97 -8.74 0.75
CA VAL A 22 13.75 -7.31 0.90
C VAL A 22 13.39 -6.69 -0.44
N PHE A 23 12.50 -5.70 -0.41
CA PHE A 23 12.03 -4.92 -1.53
C PHE A 23 12.61 -3.51 -1.45
N THR A 24 13.12 -3.02 -2.59
CA THR A 24 13.52 -1.64 -2.77
C THR A 24 13.33 -1.22 -4.22
N PRO A 25 12.92 0.02 -4.50
CA PRO A 25 12.84 0.53 -5.87
C PRO A 25 14.25 0.77 -6.43
N ILE A 26 14.45 0.48 -7.72
CA ILE A 26 15.75 0.69 -8.37
C ILE A 26 15.94 2.19 -8.66
N GLY A 27 17.03 2.77 -8.18
CA GLY A 27 17.39 4.17 -8.44
C GLY A 27 16.48 5.21 -7.77
N SER A 28 15.71 4.80 -6.78
CA SER A 28 14.78 5.64 -6.02
C SER A 28 14.73 5.15 -4.56
N ASN A 29 14.16 5.94 -3.67
CA ASN A 29 13.70 5.54 -2.34
C ASN A 29 12.16 5.57 -2.23
N ILE A 30 11.47 5.77 -3.35
CA ILE A 30 10.01 5.93 -3.43
C ILE A 30 9.37 4.71 -4.10
N THR A 31 8.40 4.11 -3.42
CA THR A 31 7.51 3.07 -3.95
C THR A 31 6.06 3.55 -3.93
N ASP A 32 5.37 3.54 -5.08
CA ASP A 32 3.92 3.77 -5.13
C ASP A 32 3.18 2.42 -5.18
N VAL A 33 2.26 2.20 -4.23
CA VAL A 33 1.44 1.00 -4.10
C VAL A 33 0.02 1.30 -4.54
N THR A 34 -0.52 0.44 -5.40
CA THR A 34 -1.93 0.47 -5.86
C THR A 34 -2.58 -0.89 -5.67
N PHE A 35 -3.91 -0.91 -5.53
CA PHE A 35 -4.66 -2.12 -5.21
C PHE A 35 -5.58 -2.55 -6.36
N PHE A 36 -5.76 -3.86 -6.52
CA PHE A 36 -6.68 -4.44 -7.48
C PHE A 36 -7.33 -5.71 -6.91
N ILE A 37 -8.43 -6.15 -7.50
CA ILE A 37 -9.11 -7.37 -7.07
C ILE A 37 -8.27 -8.61 -7.44
N PRO A 38 -7.97 -9.51 -6.48
CA PRO A 38 -7.27 -10.75 -6.75
C PRO A 38 -7.91 -11.56 -7.89
N GLY A 39 -7.07 -12.15 -8.74
CA GLY A 39 -7.53 -12.89 -9.93
C GLY A 39 -7.86 -12.03 -11.16
N THR A 40 -7.79 -10.69 -11.06
CA THR A 40 -8.03 -9.80 -12.20
C THR A 40 -6.76 -9.32 -12.91
N ASN A 41 -5.58 -9.71 -12.41
CA ASN A 41 -4.28 -9.29 -12.95
C ASN A 41 -4.17 -7.76 -13.15
N GLY A 42 -4.64 -6.99 -12.16
CA GLY A 42 -4.66 -5.52 -12.23
C GLY A 42 -5.84 -4.89 -12.97
N ALA A 43 -6.67 -5.68 -13.67
CA ALA A 43 -7.73 -5.12 -14.52
C ALA A 43 -8.89 -4.48 -13.75
N LEU A 44 -9.14 -4.88 -12.51
CA LEU A 44 -10.19 -4.30 -11.67
C LEU A 44 -9.56 -3.53 -10.49
N PRO A 45 -9.45 -2.20 -10.59
CA PRO A 45 -8.95 -1.36 -9.51
C PRO A 45 -9.75 -1.53 -8.22
N ALA A 46 -9.04 -1.47 -7.10
CA ALA A 46 -9.60 -1.62 -5.77
C ALA A 46 -9.08 -0.55 -4.83
N THR A 47 -9.72 -0.47 -3.68
CA THR A 47 -9.27 0.30 -2.52
C THR A 47 -9.12 -0.61 -1.32
N VAL A 48 -8.48 -0.14 -0.27
CA VAL A 48 -8.35 -0.80 1.05
C VAL A 48 -8.70 0.21 2.15
N THR A 49 -8.90 -0.22 3.40
CA THR A 49 -9.08 0.67 4.57
C THR A 49 -7.87 0.72 5.48
N ALA A 50 -7.03 -0.31 5.45
CA ALA A 50 -5.79 -0.35 6.20
C ALA A 50 -4.63 -0.80 5.32
N PHE A 51 -3.46 -0.22 5.57
CA PHE A 51 -2.20 -0.64 4.97
C PHE A 51 -1.06 -0.44 5.98
N GLY A 52 -0.08 -1.34 5.95
CA GLY A 52 1.15 -1.23 6.70
C GLY A 52 2.31 -1.90 5.97
N ALA A 53 3.51 -1.51 6.36
CA ALA A 53 4.75 -2.01 5.80
C ALA A 53 5.77 -2.28 6.91
N VAL A 54 6.58 -3.32 6.72
CA VAL A 54 7.76 -3.62 7.52
C VAL A 54 8.97 -3.02 6.81
N PHE A 55 9.72 -2.22 7.54
CA PHE A 55 10.95 -1.57 7.12
C PHE A 55 12.12 -2.23 7.85
N THR A 56 13.27 -2.28 7.20
CA THR A 56 14.53 -2.69 7.81
C THR A 56 15.54 -1.57 7.72
N ASP A 57 16.33 -1.41 8.79
CA ASP A 57 17.45 -0.47 8.87
C ASP A 57 17.00 1.01 8.88
N VAL A 58 15.93 1.32 9.62
CA VAL A 58 15.52 2.73 9.80
C VAL A 58 16.34 3.34 10.94
N ASP A 59 17.31 4.17 10.61
CA ASP A 59 18.22 4.77 11.60
C ASP A 59 17.91 6.23 11.93
N LEU A 60 17.36 6.99 10.97
CA LEU A 60 17.02 8.39 11.16
C LEU A 60 15.51 8.59 11.34
N GLY A 61 15.13 9.39 12.33
CA GLY A 61 13.74 9.79 12.51
C GLY A 61 13.22 10.56 11.28
N ASN A 62 12.00 10.22 10.84
CA ASN A 62 11.30 10.85 9.71
C ASN A 62 11.99 10.68 8.34
N SER A 63 13.01 9.82 8.22
CA SER A 63 13.61 9.48 6.92
C SER A 63 12.67 8.60 6.08
N SER A 64 11.86 7.79 6.77
CA SER A 64 10.89 6.87 6.17
C SER A 64 9.48 7.24 6.60
N HIS A 65 8.54 7.20 5.66
CA HIS A 65 7.15 7.53 5.94
C HIS A 65 6.19 6.89 4.92
N LEU A 66 4.93 6.79 5.33
CA LEU A 66 3.81 6.39 4.48
C LEU A 66 2.90 7.59 4.24
N GLU A 67 2.64 7.90 2.97
CA GLU A 67 1.63 8.85 2.54
C GLU A 67 0.43 8.10 1.95
N PHE A 68 -0.77 8.41 2.42
CA PHE A 68 -2.00 7.74 2.01
C PHE A 68 -2.85 8.66 1.14
N PHE A 69 -3.39 8.12 0.05
CA PHE A 69 -4.23 8.88 -0.89
C PHE A 69 -5.56 8.19 -1.14
N GLY A 70 -6.63 8.99 -1.15
CA GLY A 70 -7.97 8.57 -1.53
C GLY A 70 -8.14 8.40 -3.04
N LEU A 71 -9.34 8.00 -3.46
CA LEU A 71 -9.65 7.69 -4.86
C LEU A 71 -9.42 8.86 -5.83
N LEU A 72 -9.59 10.10 -5.35
CA LEU A 72 -9.38 11.31 -6.14
C LEU A 72 -7.95 11.87 -6.01
N GLY A 73 -7.03 11.13 -5.39
CA GLY A 73 -5.65 11.57 -5.15
C GLY A 73 -5.50 12.57 -4.00
N ASN A 74 -6.55 12.85 -3.24
CA ASN A 74 -6.46 13.66 -2.03
C ASN A 74 -5.66 12.93 -0.95
N SER A 75 -4.80 13.65 -0.22
CA SER A 75 -4.09 13.07 0.93
C SER A 75 -5.07 12.71 2.05
N LEU A 76 -4.86 11.55 2.65
CA LEU A 76 -5.53 11.07 3.87
C LEU A 76 -4.62 11.24 5.10
N GLY A 77 -3.32 11.42 4.88
CA GLY A 77 -2.33 11.63 5.93
C GLY A 77 -0.93 11.20 5.52
N VAL A 78 0.05 11.66 6.30
CA VAL A 78 1.45 11.26 6.24
C VAL A 78 1.86 10.81 7.63
N PHE A 79 2.54 9.67 7.71
CA PHE A 79 2.90 9.05 8.97
C PHE A 79 4.36 8.60 8.91
N ASP A 80 5.15 9.08 9.87
CA ASP A 80 6.57 8.76 9.97
C ASP A 80 6.79 7.37 10.59
N VAL A 81 7.77 6.65 10.05
CA VAL A 81 8.25 5.40 10.64
C VAL A 81 9.26 5.74 11.73
N LEU A 82 9.10 5.12 12.89
CA LEU A 82 10.06 5.27 13.97
C LEU A 82 11.36 4.52 13.65
N ALA A 83 12.48 5.09 14.06
CA ALA A 83 13.77 4.42 13.99
C ALA A 83 13.76 3.11 14.79
N GLY A 84 14.53 2.14 14.30
CA GLY A 84 14.68 0.84 14.93
C GLY A 84 15.37 0.91 16.29
N THR A 85 15.30 -0.19 17.04
CA THR A 85 15.89 -0.27 18.38
C THR A 85 17.38 -0.59 18.38
N THR A 86 17.93 -0.95 17.23
CA THR A 86 19.34 -1.29 17.01
C THR A 86 19.84 -0.60 15.76
N ALA A 87 21.16 -0.35 15.68
CA ALA A 87 21.77 0.41 14.60
C ALA A 87 21.89 -0.36 13.27
N ASP A 88 21.77 -1.69 13.28
CA ASP A 88 21.84 -2.49 12.07
C ASP A 88 20.73 -3.54 12.10
N ALA A 89 20.20 -3.87 10.92
CA ALA A 89 19.23 -4.95 10.70
C ALA A 89 18.01 -4.88 11.64
N SER A 90 17.69 -3.66 12.09
CA SER A 90 16.52 -3.42 12.92
C SER A 90 15.26 -3.53 12.07
N LEU A 91 14.15 -3.94 12.70
CA LEU A 91 12.85 -3.96 12.06
C LEU A 91 11.95 -2.89 12.66
N SER A 92 11.35 -2.09 11.78
CA SER A 92 10.33 -1.10 12.12
C SER A 92 9.04 -1.44 11.38
N PHE A 93 7.90 -1.20 12.02
CA PHE A 93 6.58 -1.39 11.42
C PHE A 93 5.76 -0.12 11.55
N LEU A 94 5.12 0.28 10.45
CA LEU A 94 4.10 1.31 10.44
C LEU A 94 2.87 0.78 9.71
N GLY A 95 1.72 0.87 10.38
CA GLY A 95 0.42 0.53 9.82
C GLY A 95 -0.63 1.51 10.28
N VAL A 96 -1.54 1.86 9.36
CA VAL A 96 -2.65 2.79 9.61
C VAL A 96 -3.94 2.14 9.15
N ASP A 97 -4.96 2.19 10.02
CA ASP A 97 -6.33 1.80 9.72
C ASP A 97 -7.21 3.05 9.73
N PHE A 98 -7.86 3.33 8.59
CA PHE A 98 -8.77 4.45 8.43
C PHE A 98 -10.24 4.07 8.68
N GLY A 99 -10.52 2.85 9.14
CA GLY A 99 -11.85 2.36 9.45
C GLY A 99 -12.74 2.27 8.21
N THR A 100 -13.44 3.36 7.87
CA THR A 100 -14.34 3.41 6.71
C THR A 100 -13.74 4.12 5.50
N ASP A 101 -12.74 5.00 5.69
CA ASP A 101 -12.16 5.72 4.57
C ASP A 101 -11.33 4.79 3.67
N ARG A 102 -11.28 5.13 2.39
CA ARG A 102 -10.75 4.25 1.35
C ARG A 102 -9.43 4.78 0.82
N ILE A 103 -8.37 4.01 1.05
CA ILE A 103 -7.05 4.19 0.46
C ILE A 103 -7.06 3.61 -0.96
N ALA A 104 -6.72 4.43 -1.95
CA ALA A 104 -6.55 4.01 -3.33
C ALA A 104 -5.07 3.87 -3.72
N ARG A 105 -4.19 4.64 -3.07
CA ARG A 105 -2.75 4.60 -3.27
C ARG A 105 -2.02 4.87 -1.97
N VAL A 106 -0.91 4.17 -1.77
CA VAL A 106 0.07 4.50 -0.73
C VAL A 106 1.38 4.86 -1.40
N ARG A 107 2.01 5.95 -0.99
CA ARG A 107 3.40 6.24 -1.33
C ARG A 107 4.26 5.92 -0.12
N ILE A 108 5.29 5.13 -0.36
CA ILE A 108 6.27 4.74 0.64
C ILE A 108 7.57 5.44 0.30
N THR A 109 8.11 6.16 1.27
CA THR A 109 9.49 6.64 1.24
C THR A 109 10.30 5.78 2.20
N SER A 110 11.31 5.07 1.69
CA SER A 110 12.20 4.20 2.47
C SER A 110 13.59 4.83 2.57
N GLY A 111 13.84 5.51 3.70
CA GLY A 111 15.06 6.26 3.94
C GLY A 111 15.11 7.54 3.12
N ASN A 112 16.21 8.27 3.20
CA ASN A 112 16.38 9.52 2.47
C ASN A 112 17.23 9.37 1.20
N THR A 113 17.75 8.17 0.95
CA THR A 113 18.68 7.88 -0.15
C THR A 113 18.30 6.56 -0.82
N ALA A 114 18.37 6.52 -2.15
CA ALA A 114 18.15 5.29 -2.90
C ALA A 114 19.24 4.24 -2.60
N LEU A 115 18.91 2.95 -2.73
CA LEU A 115 19.90 1.88 -2.52
C LEU A 115 21.11 2.03 -3.45
N GLY A 116 22.32 1.92 -2.90
CA GLY A 116 23.58 1.95 -3.65
C GLY A 116 24.77 2.53 -2.86
N PRO A 117 24.65 3.76 -2.33
CA PRO A 117 25.63 4.32 -1.40
C PRO A 117 25.70 3.53 -0.09
N ASN A 118 26.79 3.71 0.66
CA ASN A 118 26.87 3.20 2.03
C ASN A 118 25.83 3.91 2.89
N ASP A 119 25.18 3.14 3.75
CA ASP A 119 24.44 3.72 4.85
C ASP A 119 25.40 4.48 5.80
N ASN A 120 24.99 5.67 6.25
CA ASN A 120 25.82 6.53 7.09
C ASN A 120 24.94 7.51 7.89
N PRO A 121 24.24 7.03 8.94
CA PRO A 121 23.28 7.83 9.68
C PRO A 121 23.98 9.01 10.40
N ALA A 122 25.23 8.80 10.84
CA ALA A 122 26.06 9.85 11.42
C ALA A 122 26.38 11.00 10.44
N GLY A 123 26.40 10.71 9.14
CA GLY A 123 26.53 11.68 8.05
C GLY A 123 25.20 12.16 7.47
N GLY A 124 24.06 11.72 8.02
CA GLY A 124 22.72 12.08 7.56
C GLY A 124 22.23 11.28 6.35
N VAL A 125 22.88 10.19 5.97
CA VAL A 125 22.43 9.27 4.91
C VAL A 125 21.77 8.07 5.58
N ASP A 126 20.55 7.74 5.17
CA ASP A 126 19.77 6.62 5.69
C ASP A 126 19.21 5.80 4.53
N VAL A 127 19.68 4.55 4.42
CA VAL A 127 19.35 3.59 3.36
C VAL A 127 18.46 2.48 3.91
N VAL A 128 17.17 2.60 3.65
CA VAL A 128 16.16 1.69 4.19
C VAL A 128 15.62 0.78 3.09
N THR A 129 15.36 -0.48 3.43
CA THR A 129 14.60 -1.40 2.56
C THR A 129 13.35 -1.92 3.27
N MET A 130 12.46 -2.60 2.55
CA MET A 130 11.19 -3.10 3.09
C MET A 130 11.17 -4.63 3.04
N ASP A 131 10.43 -5.29 3.92
CA ASP A 131 10.27 -6.76 3.92
C ASP A 131 8.85 -7.14 3.53
N ASP A 132 7.85 -6.80 4.35
CA ASP A 132 6.47 -7.22 4.14
C ASP A 132 5.50 -6.04 3.98
N PHE A 133 4.41 -6.28 3.24
CA PHE A 133 3.27 -5.38 3.11
C PHE A 133 2.00 -6.07 3.61
N LEU A 134 1.24 -5.38 4.46
CA LEU A 134 -0.02 -5.86 5.02
C LEU A 134 -1.12 -4.89 4.64
N PHE A 135 -2.27 -5.39 4.20
CA PHE A 135 -3.40 -4.53 3.85
C PHE A 135 -4.73 -5.25 4.08
N SER A 136 -5.76 -4.48 4.41
CA SER A 136 -7.13 -4.99 4.51
C SER A 136 -7.64 -5.47 3.14
N GLU A 137 -8.67 -6.31 3.14
CA GLU A 137 -9.26 -6.85 1.91
C GLU A 137 -9.57 -5.78 0.83
N PRO A 138 -9.02 -5.94 -0.39
CA PRO A 138 -9.33 -5.06 -1.51
C PRO A 138 -10.81 -5.13 -1.88
N ARG A 139 -11.47 -3.96 -1.99
CA ARG A 139 -12.82 -3.85 -2.53
C ARG A 139 -12.83 -3.05 -3.82
N ALA A 140 -13.59 -3.56 -4.79
CA ALA A 140 -13.68 -2.97 -6.11
C ALA A 140 -14.22 -1.55 -6.03
N ILE A 141 -13.68 -0.66 -6.85
CA ILE A 141 -14.23 0.68 -7.01
C ILE A 141 -15.53 0.57 -7.81
N PRO A 142 -16.69 1.00 -7.26
CA PRO A 142 -17.95 0.94 -7.99
C PRO A 142 -17.88 1.77 -9.27
N ALA A 143 -18.45 1.26 -10.37
CA ALA A 143 -18.59 2.02 -11.60
C ALA A 143 -19.44 3.28 -11.35
N PRO A 144 -19.11 4.45 -11.94
CA PRO A 144 -19.93 5.64 -11.82
C PRO A 144 -21.36 5.35 -12.30
N ALA A 145 -22.36 5.59 -11.45
CA ALA A 145 -23.78 5.35 -11.77
C ALA A 145 -24.25 6.07 -13.06
N GLY A 146 -23.56 7.15 -13.45
CA GLY A 146 -23.83 7.89 -14.69
C GLY A 146 -23.68 7.04 -15.95
N LEU A 147 -22.72 6.11 -16.01
CA LEU A 147 -22.55 5.23 -17.17
C LEU A 147 -23.74 4.26 -17.32
N THR A 148 -24.26 3.76 -16.21
CA THR A 148 -25.46 2.92 -16.18
C THR A 148 -26.68 3.70 -16.66
N LEU A 149 -26.82 4.97 -16.24
CA LEU A 149 -27.93 5.82 -16.63
C LEU A 149 -27.87 6.19 -18.13
N VAL A 150 -26.67 6.47 -18.67
CA VAL A 150 -26.47 6.73 -20.10
C VAL A 150 -26.79 5.50 -20.94
N ALA A 151 -26.33 4.32 -20.52
CA ALA A 151 -26.63 3.07 -21.22
C ALA A 151 -28.15 2.78 -21.26
N LEU A 152 -28.84 2.95 -20.13
CA LEU A 152 -30.30 2.83 -20.06
C LEU A 152 -31.01 3.87 -20.92
N GLY A 153 -30.56 5.12 -20.91
CA GLY A 153 -31.10 6.20 -21.75
C GLY A 153 -30.95 5.91 -23.24
N ALA A 154 -29.78 5.44 -23.67
CA ALA A 154 -29.51 5.06 -25.06
C ALA A 154 -30.37 3.87 -25.51
N LEU A 155 -30.56 2.85 -24.65
CA LEU A 155 -31.45 1.73 -24.89
C LEU A 155 -32.92 2.18 -25.05
N ALA A 156 -33.41 3.02 -24.14
CA ALA A 156 -34.78 3.55 -24.20
C ALA A 156 -35.03 4.37 -25.48
N LEU A 157 -34.08 5.25 -25.85
CA LEU A 157 -34.14 6.02 -27.10
C LEU A 157 -34.11 5.10 -28.34
N GLY A 158 -33.28 4.06 -28.32
CA GLY A 158 -33.22 3.04 -29.37
C GLY A 158 -34.58 2.33 -29.53
N MET A 159 -35.19 1.87 -28.44
CA MET A 159 -36.51 1.21 -28.46
C MET A 159 -37.63 2.15 -28.94
N LEU A 160 -37.61 3.42 -28.52
CA LEU A 160 -38.57 4.44 -28.98
C LEU A 160 -38.43 4.74 -30.48
N SER A 161 -37.20 4.74 -31.01
CA SER A 161 -36.94 4.96 -32.43
C SER A 161 -37.41 3.80 -33.31
N GLN A 162 -37.30 2.56 -32.84
CA GLN A 162 -37.75 1.37 -33.58
C GLN A 162 -39.27 1.26 -33.67
N ARG A 163 -40.00 1.79 -32.68
CA ARG A 163 -41.47 1.86 -32.68
C ARG A 163 -42.06 2.88 -33.67
N ARG A 164 -41.24 3.73 -34.28
CA ARG A 164 -41.67 4.77 -35.23
C ARG A 164 -41.53 4.38 -36.70
N LYS A 165 -41.18 3.13 -37.04
CA LYS A 165 -41.18 2.68 -38.44
C LYS A 165 -42.63 2.60 -38.95
N PRO A 166 -43.01 3.33 -40.02
CA PRO A 166 -44.37 3.28 -40.56
C PRO A 166 -44.61 1.94 -41.26
N ALA A 167 -45.79 1.36 -41.06
CA ALA A 167 -46.24 0.20 -41.84
C ALA A 167 -46.47 0.65 -43.29
N ALA A 168 -45.83 -0.05 -44.24
CA ALA A 168 -46.05 0.09 -45.67
C ALA A 168 -47.20 -0.82 -46.12
#